data_AF-A0A4S9EX34-F1
#
_entry.id   AF-A0A4S9EX34-F1
#
_cell.length_a   1.000
_cell.length_b   1.000
_cell.length_c   1.000
_cell.angle_alpha   90.00
_cell.angle_beta   90.00
_cell.angle_gamma   90.00
#
_symmetry.space_group_name_H-M   'P 1'
#
loop_
_entity.id
_entity.type
_entity.pdbx_description
1 polymer ?
#
loop_
_entity_poly.entity_id
_entity_poly.type
_entity_poly.pdbx_seq_one_letter_code
_entity_poly.pdbx_strand_id
1 'polypeptide(L)'
;MPAAATLLRPIGGSYYMITKVLSAQIYQDLIDRGWRRLPADSLVARNDQRKALNSWNKFVLGEEYIKETAKRFPKTKEEKARQRNGFDLLQTVHEAENDKLKPVEPAHRFEVTLEPDDCTEEKFQLYKNYQIHVHHDKPGEVTKKGFERFLCKSPIIRETVKKNSKEQRLGSYHQCYRLDGRLIAIGVLDLLPHAVSGVYFLYHQDFEKWSFGKLSAMREAALALEGGYEFYYMGFYIHNCIKMRYKGDYKPQYVLDPETNEWNPLEGELRELMDKQKYVSLSREHIDKEEDKKSYLLETSVEVFKSKKTLFKLGMPGMMSPEEVEAQVDLSRMRIHLSKGITVDTEDLVAWESGDITDPRSIRGIVGEFAALVGPKVAAAATMDFSQD
;
A
#
# COMPACT_ATOMS: atom_id res chain seq x y z
N MET A 1 -6.15 10.08 -26.08
CA MET A 1 -5.59 8.73 -26.33
C MET A 1 -6.42 7.77 -25.49
N PRO A 2 -6.74 6.55 -25.95
CA PRO A 2 -7.30 5.55 -25.03
C PRO A 2 -6.31 5.40 -23.87
N ALA A 3 -6.82 5.38 -22.64
CA ALA A 3 -5.99 5.09 -21.47
C ALA A 3 -5.21 3.80 -21.73
N ALA A 4 -3.92 3.77 -21.41
CA ALA A 4 -3.13 2.57 -21.60
C ALA A 4 -3.82 1.42 -20.84
N ALA A 5 -4.12 0.33 -21.54
CA ALA A 5 -4.85 -0.78 -20.96
C ALA A 5 -4.03 -1.40 -19.82
N THR A 6 -4.65 -1.58 -18.66
CA THR A 6 -4.03 -2.34 -17.58
C THR A 6 -3.95 -3.81 -17.97
N LEU A 7 -2.73 -4.33 -18.07
CA LEU A 7 -2.44 -5.71 -18.48
C LEU A 7 -2.11 -6.55 -17.26
N LEU A 8 -2.93 -7.54 -16.92
CA LEU A 8 -2.71 -8.43 -15.77
C LEU A 8 -2.46 -9.86 -16.26
N ARG A 9 -1.31 -10.42 -15.91
CA ARG A 9 -0.94 -11.81 -16.21
C ARG A 9 -0.95 -12.66 -14.93
N PRO A 10 -1.82 -13.68 -14.81
CA PRO A 10 -1.83 -14.58 -13.66
C PRO A 10 -0.61 -15.51 -13.64
N ILE A 11 -0.08 -15.81 -12.45
CA ILE A 11 1.03 -16.75 -12.24
C ILE A 11 0.51 -18.05 -11.59
N GLY A 12 0.07 -19.01 -12.41
CA GLY A 12 -0.26 -20.38 -11.97
C GLY A 12 -1.29 -20.46 -10.83
N GLY A 13 -1.21 -21.50 -10.00
CA GLY A 13 -2.15 -21.77 -8.90
C GLY A 13 -1.97 -20.88 -7.65
N SER A 14 -1.77 -19.57 -7.83
CA SER A 14 -1.59 -18.62 -6.72
C SER A 14 -2.15 -17.23 -7.07
N TYR A 15 -2.38 -16.38 -6.06
CA TYR A 15 -2.92 -15.01 -6.19
C TYR A 15 -2.00 -14.01 -6.90
N TYR A 16 -0.84 -14.44 -7.41
CA TYR A 16 0.14 -13.53 -7.96
C TYR A 16 -0.20 -13.15 -9.41
N MET A 17 -0.07 -11.86 -9.69
CA MET A 17 -0.18 -11.30 -11.03
C MET A 17 1.06 -10.48 -11.34
N ILE A 18 1.47 -10.47 -12.60
CA ILE A 18 2.50 -9.57 -13.12
C ILE A 18 1.84 -8.61 -14.09
N THR A 19 2.33 -7.37 -14.10
CA THR A 19 1.88 -6.35 -15.03
C THR A 19 3.06 -5.50 -15.47
N LYS A 20 3.03 -5.05 -16.73
CA LYS A 20 3.95 -4.05 -17.27
C LYS A 20 3.37 -2.64 -17.22
N VAL A 21 2.04 -2.53 -17.14
CA VAL A 21 1.28 -1.27 -17.18
C VAL A 21 0.04 -1.42 -16.31
N LEU A 22 -0.08 -0.56 -15.30
CA LEU A 22 -1.13 -0.59 -14.30
C LEU A 22 -1.70 0.81 -14.11
N SER A 23 -3.00 1.00 -14.31
CA SER A 23 -3.64 2.26 -13.93
C SER A 23 -3.77 2.36 -12.41
N ALA A 24 -3.68 3.59 -11.87
CA ALA A 24 -3.82 3.84 -10.44
C ALA A 24 -5.20 3.38 -9.92
N GLN A 25 -6.26 3.51 -10.74
CA GLN A 25 -7.60 3.04 -10.39
C GLN A 25 -7.69 1.51 -10.26
N ILE A 26 -7.13 0.74 -11.20
CA ILE A 26 -7.15 -0.73 -11.06
C ILE A 26 -6.32 -1.17 -9.86
N TYR A 27 -5.19 -0.51 -9.61
CA TYR A 27 -4.43 -0.83 -8.42
C TYR A 27 -5.21 -0.51 -7.14
N GLN A 28 -5.93 0.61 -7.10
CA GLN A 28 -6.84 0.98 -6.01
C GLN A 28 -7.92 -0.08 -5.74
N ASP A 29 -8.55 -0.61 -6.78
CA ASP A 29 -9.56 -1.66 -6.62
C ASP A 29 -8.94 -2.98 -6.11
N LEU A 30 -7.68 -3.26 -6.45
CA LEU A 30 -6.93 -4.41 -5.93
C LEU A 30 -6.53 -4.23 -4.45
N ILE A 31 -5.99 -3.07 -4.06
CA ILE A 31 -5.63 -2.76 -2.66
C ILE A 31 -6.84 -2.57 -1.75
N ASP A 32 -8.00 -2.21 -2.28
CA ASP A 32 -9.26 -2.21 -1.50
C ASP A 32 -9.70 -3.62 -1.10
N ARG A 33 -9.20 -4.64 -1.79
CA ARG A 33 -9.28 -6.05 -1.37
C ARG A 33 -8.08 -6.49 -0.54
N GLY A 34 -7.20 -5.55 -0.21
CA GLY A 34 -6.11 -5.71 0.72
C GLY A 34 -6.58 -5.67 2.17
N TRP A 35 -5.80 -6.29 3.05
CA TRP A 35 -6.28 -6.72 4.35
C TRP A 35 -6.26 -5.66 5.46
N ARG A 36 -5.78 -4.43 5.22
CA ARG A 36 -5.72 -3.40 6.28
C ARG A 36 -5.67 -1.98 5.74
N ARG A 37 -6.42 -1.06 6.36
CA ARG A 37 -6.39 0.39 6.08
C ARG A 37 -6.49 1.25 7.34
N LEU A 38 -5.92 2.46 7.27
CA LEU A 38 -5.99 3.51 8.29
C LEU A 38 -6.67 4.75 7.69
N PRO A 39 -7.84 5.18 8.18
CA PRO A 39 -8.40 6.48 7.81
C PRO A 39 -7.46 7.59 8.27
N ALA A 40 -6.96 8.40 7.34
CA ALA A 40 -5.93 9.39 7.64
C ALA A 40 -6.45 10.52 8.56
N ASP A 41 -7.72 10.88 8.41
CA ASP A 41 -8.40 11.96 9.15
C ASP A 41 -8.67 11.63 10.61
N SER A 42 -8.73 10.34 10.91
CA SER A 42 -9.05 9.80 12.22
C SER A 42 -7.80 9.35 12.97
N LEU A 43 -6.61 9.48 12.39
CA LEU A 43 -5.36 9.01 13.00
C LEU A 43 -5.11 9.69 14.35
N VAL A 44 -5.05 8.87 15.41
CA VAL A 44 -4.70 9.32 16.76
C VAL A 44 -3.26 8.92 17.08
N ALA A 45 -2.38 9.92 17.14
CA ALA A 45 -0.97 9.71 17.48
C ALA A 45 -0.79 9.24 18.93
N ARG A 46 -0.04 8.16 19.13
CA ARG A 46 0.39 7.66 20.45
C ARG A 46 1.55 8.45 21.02
N ASN A 47 1.78 8.33 22.33
CA ASN A 47 2.81 9.08 23.04
C ASN A 47 4.22 8.87 22.48
N ASP A 48 4.57 7.66 22.05
CA ASP A 48 5.88 7.34 21.48
C ASP A 48 6.06 7.90 20.06
N GLN A 49 4.99 7.94 19.25
CA GLN A 49 4.97 8.59 17.94
C GLN A 49 5.13 10.11 18.08
N ARG A 50 4.40 10.73 19.02
CA ARG A 50 4.55 12.17 19.35
C ARG A 50 5.94 12.50 19.85
N LYS A 51 6.51 11.65 20.73
CA LYS A 51 7.89 11.81 21.21
C LYS A 51 8.89 11.75 20.07
N ALA A 52 8.77 10.79 19.15
CA ALA A 52 9.67 10.69 17.99
C ALA A 52 9.65 11.98 17.16
N LEU A 53 8.47 12.48 16.80
CA LEU A 53 8.31 13.74 16.06
C LEU A 53 8.92 14.93 16.81
N ASN A 54 8.55 15.12 18.07
CA ASN A 54 9.04 16.26 18.86
C ASN A 54 10.55 16.21 19.08
N SER A 55 11.12 15.01 19.27
CA SER A 55 12.57 14.82 19.39
C SER A 55 13.30 15.16 18.09
N TRP A 56 12.76 14.74 16.95
CA TRP A 56 13.29 15.10 15.64
C TRP A 56 13.21 16.61 15.41
N ASN A 57 12.05 17.22 15.66
CA ASN A 57 11.86 18.67 15.49
C ASN A 57 12.83 19.46 16.37
N LYS A 58 12.99 19.08 17.64
CA LYS A 58 13.95 19.75 18.55
C LYS A 58 15.39 19.64 18.02
N PHE A 59 15.77 18.49 17.48
CA PHE A 59 17.10 18.28 16.91
C PHE A 59 17.34 19.18 15.69
N VAL A 60 16.43 19.17 14.73
CA VAL A 60 16.55 19.97 13.50
C VAL A 60 16.55 21.47 13.82
N LEU A 61 15.61 21.93 14.65
CA LEU A 61 15.48 23.35 14.96
C LEU A 61 16.64 23.85 15.82
N GLY A 62 17.05 23.10 16.83
CA GLY A 62 18.07 23.51 17.80
C GLY A 62 17.56 24.51 18.84
N GLU A 63 18.29 24.62 19.95
CA GLU A 63 17.86 25.45 21.09
C GLU A 63 17.86 26.95 20.78
N GLU A 64 18.81 27.41 19.97
CA GLU A 64 18.97 28.82 19.63
C GLU A 64 17.77 29.32 18.81
N TYR A 65 17.42 28.61 17.73
CA TYR A 65 16.23 28.89 16.94
C TYR A 65 14.96 28.90 17.81
N ILE A 66 14.77 27.90 18.68
CA ILE A 66 13.59 27.79 19.55
C ILE A 66 13.49 29.01 20.49
N LYS A 67 14.61 29.45 21.08
CA LYS A 67 14.66 30.62 21.97
C LYS A 67 14.42 31.93 21.20
N GLU A 68 15.10 32.11 20.07
CA GLU A 68 14.99 33.30 19.21
C GLU A 68 13.57 33.48 18.66
N THR A 69 12.98 32.40 18.14
CA THR A 69 11.61 32.43 17.59
C THR A 69 10.57 32.68 18.66
N ALA A 70 10.70 32.09 19.86
CA ALA A 70 9.80 32.38 20.98
C ALA A 70 9.83 33.87 21.39
N LYS A 71 10.99 34.53 21.25
CA LYS A 71 11.18 35.95 21.56
C LYS A 71 10.66 36.87 20.45
N ARG A 72 11.02 36.59 19.19
CA ARG A 72 10.73 37.46 18.03
C ARG A 72 9.35 37.22 17.43
N PHE A 73 8.84 35.99 17.51
CA PHE A 73 7.60 35.54 16.90
C PHE A 73 6.73 34.78 17.93
N PRO A 74 6.24 35.45 18.98
CA PRO A 74 5.46 34.80 20.02
C PRO A 74 4.18 34.18 19.45
N LYS A 75 3.83 32.98 19.92
CA LYS A 75 2.61 32.27 19.51
C LYS A 75 1.36 33.10 19.77
N THR A 76 0.49 33.16 18.77
CA THR A 76 -0.85 33.73 18.80
C THR A 76 -1.75 33.01 19.81
N LYS A 77 -2.90 33.62 20.14
CA LYS A 77 -3.87 32.99 21.06
C LYS A 77 -4.45 31.72 20.43
N GLU A 78 -4.66 31.74 19.12
CA GLU A 78 -5.19 30.65 18.31
C GLU A 78 -4.22 29.46 18.29
N GLU A 79 -2.93 29.70 18.06
CA GLU A 79 -1.90 28.66 18.13
C GLU A 79 -1.79 28.07 19.54
N LYS A 80 -1.84 28.90 20.58
CA LYS A 80 -1.86 28.43 21.97
C LYS A 80 -3.12 27.61 22.29
N ALA A 81 -4.27 27.97 21.73
CA ALA A 81 -5.51 27.22 21.90
C ALA A 81 -5.44 25.86 21.19
N ARG A 82 -4.93 25.81 19.96
CA ARG A 82 -4.71 24.55 19.23
C ARG A 82 -3.80 23.59 19.99
N GLN A 83 -2.69 24.09 20.53
CA GLN A 83 -1.78 23.28 21.34
C GLN A 83 -2.40 22.74 22.64
N ARG A 84 -3.40 23.42 23.20
CA ARG A 84 -4.17 22.92 24.35
C ARG A 84 -5.19 21.86 23.94
N ASN A 85 -5.72 21.93 22.72
CA ASN A 85 -6.79 21.07 22.22
C ASN A 85 -6.29 19.68 21.75
N GLY A 86 -4.98 19.41 21.83
CA GLY A 86 -4.43 18.08 21.59
C GLY A 86 -3.25 18.09 20.61
N PHE A 87 -3.02 16.94 19.99
CA PHE A 87 -1.97 16.76 19.00
C PHE A 87 -2.49 17.15 17.60
N ASP A 88 -1.82 18.10 16.95
CA ASP A 88 -2.10 18.50 15.57
C ASP A 88 -1.07 17.82 14.66
N LEU A 89 -1.53 16.82 13.90
CA LEU A 89 -0.66 16.02 13.04
C LEU A 89 0.08 16.89 12.03
N LEU A 90 -0.64 17.70 11.26
CA LEU A 90 -0.08 18.51 10.19
C LEU A 90 0.91 19.52 10.77
N GLN A 91 0.53 20.25 11.81
CA GLN A 91 1.44 21.21 12.43
C GLN A 91 2.74 20.54 12.91
N THR A 92 2.64 19.40 13.59
CA THR A 92 3.83 18.75 14.17
C THR A 92 4.74 18.13 13.13
N VAL A 93 4.22 17.49 12.07
CA VAL A 93 5.11 16.86 11.06
C VAL A 93 5.85 17.90 10.20
N HIS A 94 5.27 19.08 10.00
CA HIS A 94 5.88 20.15 9.19
C HIS A 94 6.72 21.15 10.01
N GLU A 95 6.71 21.06 11.35
CA GLU A 95 7.31 22.06 12.24
C GLU A 95 8.80 22.32 11.95
N ALA A 96 9.53 21.30 11.52
CA ALA A 96 10.95 21.36 11.21
C ALA A 96 11.28 21.46 9.71
N GLU A 97 10.27 21.44 8.83
CA GLU A 97 10.48 21.57 7.39
C GLU A 97 10.89 23.01 7.03
N ASN A 98 11.96 23.14 6.24
CA ASN A 98 12.64 24.40 5.95
C ASN A 98 11.70 25.49 5.38
N ASP A 99 10.68 25.10 4.62
CA ASP A 99 9.70 26.03 4.03
C ASP A 99 8.66 26.57 5.03
N LYS A 100 8.58 26.00 6.24
CA LYS A 100 7.69 26.45 7.32
C LYS A 100 8.39 27.33 8.37
N LEU A 101 9.71 27.42 8.31
CA LEU A 101 10.50 28.09 9.33
C LEU A 101 10.33 29.60 9.29
N LYS A 102 10.51 30.23 10.45
CA LYS A 102 10.64 31.70 10.58
C LYS A 102 12.03 32.12 10.08
N PRO A 103 12.25 33.41 9.77
CA PRO A 103 13.55 33.92 9.30
C PRO A 103 14.58 34.00 10.44
N VAL A 104 14.91 32.85 11.01
CA VAL A 104 15.92 32.59 12.03
C VAL A 104 16.63 31.31 11.58
N GLU A 105 17.95 31.25 11.69
CA GLU A 105 18.71 30.07 11.24
C GLU A 105 18.44 28.87 12.18
N PRO A 106 17.96 27.72 11.67
CA PRO A 106 17.85 26.49 12.45
C PRO A 106 19.21 25.82 12.64
N ALA A 107 19.32 24.86 13.56
CA ALA A 107 20.53 24.04 13.70
C ALA A 107 20.80 23.18 12.45
N HIS A 108 19.75 22.73 11.77
CA HIS A 108 19.80 21.95 10.54
C HIS A 108 18.70 22.37 9.57
N ARG A 109 18.96 22.21 8.27
CA ARG A 109 17.97 22.39 7.20
C ARG A 109 17.35 21.06 6.84
N PHE A 110 16.07 20.88 7.14
CA PHE A 110 15.33 19.66 6.84
C PHE A 110 14.30 19.88 5.75
N GLU A 111 14.30 19.02 4.74
CA GLU A 111 13.42 19.12 3.59
C GLU A 111 12.79 17.76 3.28
N VAL A 112 11.49 17.77 2.99
CA VAL A 112 10.76 16.59 2.54
C VAL A 112 10.17 16.89 1.18
N THR A 113 10.53 16.09 0.18
CA THR A 113 10.13 16.29 -1.20
C THR A 113 9.49 15.03 -1.75
N LEU A 114 8.50 15.20 -2.63
CA LEU A 114 7.88 14.09 -3.35
C LEU A 114 8.41 14.08 -4.78
N GLU A 115 9.30 13.13 -5.06
CA GLU A 115 10.02 13.00 -6.32
C GLU A 115 9.53 11.79 -7.12
N PRO A 116 9.74 11.74 -8.45
CA PRO A 116 9.57 10.51 -9.21
C PRO A 116 10.39 9.34 -8.65
N ASP A 117 9.89 8.13 -8.87
CA ASP A 117 10.48 6.85 -8.50
C ASP A 117 11.69 6.46 -9.40
N ASP A 118 12.40 7.46 -9.94
CA ASP A 118 13.52 7.25 -10.85
C ASP A 118 14.75 6.72 -10.10
N CYS A 119 15.50 5.82 -10.76
CA CYS A 119 16.73 5.26 -10.23
C CYS A 119 17.89 6.25 -10.38
N THR A 120 18.21 6.98 -9.32
CA THR A 120 19.38 7.87 -9.25
C THR A 120 20.53 7.24 -8.47
N GLU A 121 21.74 7.76 -8.65
CA GLU A 121 22.90 7.30 -7.89
C GLU A 121 22.76 7.60 -6.39
N GLU A 122 22.29 8.80 -6.03
CA GLU A 122 22.05 9.19 -4.64
C GLU A 122 21.07 8.24 -3.93
N LYS A 123 19.92 7.95 -4.58
CA LYS A 123 18.90 7.02 -4.03
C LYS A 123 19.45 5.60 -3.90
N PHE A 124 20.24 5.14 -4.88
CA PHE A 124 20.88 3.83 -4.82
C PHE A 124 21.90 3.71 -3.68
N GLN A 125 22.72 4.73 -3.44
CA GLN A 125 23.70 4.70 -2.35
C GLN A 125 23.01 4.60 -0.98
N LEU A 126 21.88 5.30 -0.81
CA LEU A 126 21.09 5.18 0.41
C LEU A 126 20.47 3.78 0.56
N TYR A 127 19.87 3.22 -0.50
CA TYR A 127 19.36 1.85 -0.51
C TYR A 127 20.47 0.84 -0.17
N LYS A 128 21.65 1.01 -0.77
CA LYS A 128 22.81 0.14 -0.51
C LYS A 128 23.26 0.21 0.94
N ASN A 129 23.33 1.40 1.52
CA ASN A 129 23.61 1.57 2.94
C ASN A 129 22.59 0.80 3.79
N TYR A 130 21.30 0.98 3.52
CA TYR A 130 20.23 0.33 4.26
C TYR A 130 20.28 -1.20 4.18
N GLN A 131 20.43 -1.78 2.99
CA GLN A 131 20.52 -3.24 2.83
C GLN A 131 21.69 -3.85 3.61
N ILE A 132 22.86 -3.22 3.56
CA ILE A 132 24.06 -3.74 4.24
C ILE A 132 23.94 -3.63 5.76
N HIS A 133 23.42 -2.53 6.29
CA HIS A 133 23.48 -2.27 7.74
C HIS A 133 22.22 -2.74 8.48
N VAL A 134 21.05 -2.68 7.84
CA VAL A 134 19.76 -3.06 8.45
C VAL A 134 19.33 -4.47 8.07
N HIS A 135 19.58 -4.88 6.81
CA HIS A 135 19.26 -6.24 6.35
C HIS A 135 20.44 -7.22 6.41
N HIS A 136 21.67 -6.72 6.62
CA HIS A 136 22.90 -7.52 6.65
C HIS A 136 23.19 -8.25 5.34
N ASP A 137 22.73 -7.70 4.22
CA ASP A 137 23.04 -8.21 2.89
C ASP A 137 24.52 -8.01 2.56
N LYS A 138 25.09 -8.91 1.75
CA LYS A 138 26.50 -8.78 1.35
C LYS A 138 26.65 -7.63 0.34
N PRO A 139 27.68 -6.79 0.44
CA PRO A 139 27.84 -5.63 -0.45
C PRO A 139 27.85 -5.94 -1.95
N GLY A 140 28.29 -7.14 -2.35
CA GLY A 140 28.30 -7.60 -3.74
C GLY A 140 26.94 -8.06 -4.29
N GLU A 141 25.98 -8.36 -3.40
CA GLU A 141 24.62 -8.80 -3.77
C GLU A 141 23.69 -7.58 -3.99
N VAL A 142 24.04 -6.43 -3.42
CA VAL A 142 23.27 -5.18 -3.52
C VAL A 142 23.64 -4.40 -4.77
N THR A 143 22.85 -4.56 -5.83
CA THR A 143 23.11 -3.98 -7.15
C THR A 143 22.12 -2.88 -7.51
N LYS A 144 22.56 -1.92 -8.34
CA LYS A 144 21.70 -0.83 -8.84
C LYS A 144 20.54 -1.35 -9.69
N LYS A 145 20.77 -2.40 -10.48
CA LYS A 145 19.70 -3.09 -11.24
C LYS A 145 18.68 -3.78 -10.33
N GLY A 146 19.14 -4.32 -9.20
CA GLY A 146 18.25 -4.89 -8.17
C GLY A 146 17.37 -3.82 -7.53
N PHE A 147 17.98 -2.68 -7.14
CA PHE A 147 17.26 -1.51 -6.64
C PHE A 147 16.24 -0.99 -7.66
N GLU A 148 16.66 -0.81 -8.91
CA GLU A 148 15.81 -0.33 -9.99
C GLU A 148 14.60 -1.23 -10.23
N ARG A 149 14.80 -2.56 -10.26
CA ARG A 149 13.70 -3.52 -10.44
C ARG A 149 12.74 -3.57 -9.26
N PHE A 150 13.25 -3.33 -8.05
CA PHE A 150 12.46 -3.50 -6.82
C PHE A 150 11.69 -2.25 -6.43
N LEU A 151 12.34 -1.08 -6.46
CA LEU A 151 11.81 0.16 -5.88
C LEU A 151 11.74 1.30 -6.88
N CYS A 152 12.06 1.09 -8.15
CA CYS A 152 11.97 2.12 -9.18
C CYS A 152 11.15 1.60 -10.36
N LYS A 153 10.78 2.52 -11.26
CA LYS A 153 10.11 2.19 -12.53
C LYS A 153 8.87 1.32 -12.31
N SER A 154 8.03 1.74 -11.37
CA SER A 154 6.75 1.11 -11.13
C SER A 154 5.92 1.00 -12.42
N PRO A 155 5.15 -0.08 -12.62
CA PRO A 155 4.22 -0.18 -13.74
C PRO A 155 3.03 0.79 -13.60
N ILE A 156 2.87 1.46 -12.45
CA ILE A 156 1.75 2.35 -12.20
C ILE A 156 1.90 3.63 -13.03
N ILE A 157 0.91 3.91 -13.87
CA ILE A 157 0.87 5.11 -14.69
C ILE A 157 0.77 6.34 -13.78
N ARG A 158 1.76 7.24 -13.87
CA ARG A 158 1.73 8.54 -13.20
C ARG A 158 0.79 9.50 -13.93
N GLU A 159 -0.12 10.11 -13.19
CA GLU A 159 -1.05 11.12 -13.72
C GLU A 159 -1.37 12.18 -12.66
N THR A 160 -1.96 13.30 -13.08
CA THR A 160 -2.49 14.31 -12.16
C THR A 160 -3.95 14.53 -12.51
N VAL A 161 -4.81 14.26 -11.54
CA VAL A 161 -6.27 14.37 -11.69
C VAL A 161 -6.77 15.59 -10.90
N LYS A 162 -7.87 16.19 -11.36
CA LYS A 162 -8.54 17.27 -10.62
C LYS A 162 -9.70 16.68 -9.83
N LYS A 163 -9.64 16.75 -8.50
CA LYS A 163 -10.71 16.35 -7.58
C LYS A 163 -11.08 17.55 -6.72
N ASN A 164 -12.35 17.97 -6.75
CA ASN A 164 -12.85 19.11 -5.97
C ASN A 164 -12.00 20.39 -6.10
N SER A 165 -11.59 20.72 -7.33
CA SER A 165 -10.73 21.88 -7.65
C SER A 165 -9.30 21.83 -7.08
N LYS A 166 -8.87 20.69 -6.51
CA LYS A 166 -7.48 20.42 -6.14
C LYS A 166 -6.85 19.43 -7.11
N GLU A 167 -5.57 19.63 -7.40
CA GLU A 167 -4.76 18.67 -8.14
C GLU A 167 -4.32 17.55 -7.20
N GLN A 168 -4.55 16.30 -7.63
CA GLN A 168 -4.17 15.09 -6.92
C GLN A 168 -3.24 14.28 -7.81
N ARG A 169 -2.08 13.90 -7.29
CA ARG A 169 -1.04 13.17 -8.03
C ARG A 169 -1.22 11.67 -7.85
N LEU A 170 -1.33 10.92 -8.93
CA LEU A 170 -1.41 9.46 -8.89
C LEU A 170 -0.13 8.84 -9.44
N GLY A 171 0.13 7.59 -9.03
CA GLY A 171 1.30 6.80 -9.42
C GLY A 171 2.35 6.67 -8.31
N SER A 172 3.52 6.12 -8.66
CA SER A 172 4.59 5.84 -7.70
C SER A 172 5.58 7.00 -7.57
N TYR A 173 5.97 7.29 -6.33
CA TYR A 173 6.87 8.37 -5.97
C TYR A 173 7.81 7.97 -4.84
N HIS A 174 8.95 8.67 -4.77
CA HIS A 174 9.84 8.66 -3.63
C HIS A 174 9.62 9.91 -2.78
N GLN A 175 9.17 9.74 -1.54
CA GLN A 175 9.23 10.78 -0.53
C GLN A 175 10.64 10.85 0.05
N CYS A 176 11.41 11.82 -0.41
CA CYS A 176 12.82 12.01 -0.08
C CYS A 176 12.98 12.98 1.10
N TYR A 177 13.66 12.51 2.14
CA TYR A 177 13.98 13.28 3.35
C TYR A 177 15.44 13.71 3.30
N ARG A 178 15.69 15.02 3.29
CA ARG A 178 17.03 15.61 3.26
C ARG A 178 17.32 16.38 4.53
N LEU A 179 18.52 16.21 5.06
CA LEU A 179 19.06 16.99 6.18
C LEU A 179 20.38 17.62 5.74
N ASP A 180 20.48 18.94 5.81
CA ASP A 180 21.62 19.73 5.35
C ASP A 180 22.04 19.38 3.92
N GLY A 181 21.05 19.17 3.05
CA GLY A 181 21.24 18.79 1.64
C GLY A 181 21.56 17.31 1.40
N ARG A 182 21.84 16.51 2.43
CA ARG A 182 22.08 15.06 2.28
C ARG A 182 20.77 14.28 2.29
N LEU A 183 20.56 13.38 1.34
CA LEU A 183 19.45 12.41 1.38
C LEU A 183 19.67 11.36 2.48
N ILE A 184 18.77 11.35 3.48
CA ILE A 184 18.91 10.51 4.69
C ILE A 184 17.83 9.44 4.83
N ALA A 185 16.69 9.60 4.16
CA ALA A 185 15.64 8.58 4.11
C ALA A 185 14.80 8.70 2.83
N ILE A 186 14.17 7.60 2.44
CA ILE A 186 13.20 7.53 1.34
C ILE A 186 12.00 6.67 1.80
N GLY A 187 10.80 7.23 1.67
CA GLY A 187 9.57 6.46 1.59
C GLY A 187 9.22 6.17 0.13
N VAL A 188 8.98 4.92 -0.22
CA VAL A 188 8.49 4.49 -1.54
C VAL A 188 6.99 4.36 -1.45
N LEU A 189 6.27 5.24 -2.16
CA LEU A 189 4.83 5.43 -2.01
C LEU A 189 4.11 5.28 -3.34
N ASP A 190 2.98 4.58 -3.32
CA ASP A 190 2.01 4.61 -4.41
C ASP A 190 0.84 5.50 -4.02
N LEU A 191 0.58 6.53 -4.82
CA LEU A 191 -0.54 7.44 -4.65
C LEU A 191 -1.68 7.01 -5.58
N LEU A 192 -2.83 6.71 -4.97
CA LEU A 192 -4.00 6.10 -5.61
C LEU A 192 -5.23 6.98 -5.37
N PRO A 193 -6.31 6.86 -6.16
CA PRO A 193 -7.50 7.73 -6.10
C PRO A 193 -7.99 8.11 -4.69
N HIS A 194 -7.97 7.19 -3.73
CA HIS A 194 -8.33 7.47 -2.34
C HIS A 194 -7.34 6.92 -1.31
N ALA A 195 -6.16 6.45 -1.73
CA ALA A 195 -5.17 5.87 -0.82
C ALA A 195 -3.73 6.35 -1.08
N VAL A 196 -2.97 6.51 0.01
CA VAL A 196 -1.51 6.51 -0.01
C VAL A 196 -1.03 5.14 0.46
N SER A 197 -0.28 4.41 -0.36
CA SER A 197 0.25 3.08 -0.02
C SER A 197 1.76 3.15 0.20
N GLY A 198 2.21 2.82 1.42
CA GLY A 198 3.61 2.67 1.77
C GLY A 198 4.13 1.31 1.32
N VAL A 199 4.96 1.31 0.27
CA VAL A 199 5.56 0.11 -0.33
C VAL A 199 6.80 -0.32 0.44
N TYR A 200 7.70 0.63 0.67
CA TYR A 200 8.99 0.39 1.32
C TYR A 200 9.49 1.67 1.98
N PHE A 201 10.31 1.52 3.02
CA PHE A 201 10.92 2.66 3.70
C PHE A 201 12.37 2.32 4.05
N LEU A 202 13.28 3.23 3.73
CA LEU A 202 14.71 3.06 3.95
C LEU A 202 15.34 4.35 4.47
N TYR A 203 16.39 4.22 5.29
CA TYR A 203 17.09 5.34 5.90
C TYR A 203 18.58 5.04 6.06
N HIS A 204 19.40 6.07 6.23
CA HIS A 204 20.84 5.92 6.43
C HIS A 204 21.14 5.53 7.87
N GLN A 205 22.09 4.61 8.10
CA GLN A 205 22.45 4.08 9.43
C GLN A 205 22.70 5.16 10.50
N ASP A 206 23.33 6.29 10.14
CA ASP A 206 23.58 7.45 11.01
C ASP A 206 22.32 7.97 11.74
N PHE A 207 21.14 7.66 11.20
CA PHE A 207 19.84 8.13 11.67
C PHE A 207 19.00 7.06 12.35
N GLU A 208 19.54 5.86 12.62
CA GLU A 208 18.84 4.76 13.29
C GLU A 208 18.16 5.19 14.61
N LYS A 209 18.86 6.02 15.41
CA LYS A 209 18.37 6.53 16.70
C LYS A 209 17.09 7.37 16.61
N TRP A 210 16.71 7.87 15.43
CA TRP A 210 15.59 8.79 15.25
C TRP A 210 14.26 8.11 14.93
N SER A 211 14.24 6.77 14.84
CA SER A 211 13.01 6.01 14.60
C SER A 211 12.27 6.48 13.34
N PHE A 212 12.98 6.61 12.22
CA PHE A 212 12.43 7.17 10.98
C PHE A 212 11.18 6.43 10.47
N GLY A 213 10.99 5.15 10.79
CA GLY A 213 9.74 4.45 10.46
C GLY A 213 8.49 5.01 11.17
N LYS A 214 8.64 5.69 12.32
CA LYS A 214 7.54 6.42 12.98
C LYS A 214 7.36 7.80 12.34
N LEU A 215 8.46 8.49 12.08
CA LEU A 215 8.44 9.82 11.45
C LEU A 215 7.78 9.75 10.07
N SER A 216 8.16 8.75 9.27
CA SER A 216 7.62 8.56 7.93
C SER A 216 6.14 8.22 7.97
N ALA A 217 5.72 7.26 8.81
CA ALA A 217 4.30 6.90 8.93
C ALA A 217 3.40 8.09 9.26
N MET A 218 3.85 8.99 10.16
CA MET A 218 3.10 10.20 10.50
C MET A 218 3.10 11.21 9.34
N ARG A 219 4.23 11.37 8.65
CA ARG A 219 4.36 12.27 7.50
C ARG A 219 3.60 11.78 6.25
N GLU A 220 3.53 10.46 6.04
CA GLU A 220 2.78 9.78 4.99
C GLU A 220 1.27 9.87 5.26
N ALA A 221 0.84 9.74 6.51
CA ALA A 221 -0.55 10.03 6.90
C ALA A 221 -0.91 11.50 6.68
N ALA A 222 0.00 12.43 6.99
CA ALA A 222 -0.18 13.84 6.65
C ALA A 222 -0.26 14.07 5.14
N LEU A 223 0.59 13.42 4.34
CA LEU A 223 0.50 13.46 2.88
C LEU A 223 -0.87 12.98 2.38
N ALA A 224 -1.43 11.93 2.99
CA ALA A 224 -2.77 11.46 2.66
C ALA A 224 -3.83 12.56 2.88
N LEU A 225 -3.80 13.22 4.03
CA LEU A 225 -4.70 14.34 4.35
C LEU A 225 -4.54 15.54 3.42
N GLU A 226 -3.31 16.00 3.24
CA GLU A 226 -2.98 17.17 2.43
C GLU A 226 -3.41 16.97 0.97
N GLY A 227 -3.20 15.76 0.45
CA GLY A 227 -3.50 15.39 -0.93
C GLY A 227 -4.95 14.98 -1.19
N GLY A 228 -5.82 14.97 -0.16
CA GLY A 228 -7.23 14.58 -0.32
C GLY A 228 -7.44 13.08 -0.54
N TYR A 229 -6.51 12.26 -0.07
CA TYR A 229 -6.66 10.81 0.05
C TYR A 229 -7.39 10.47 1.35
N GLU A 230 -8.11 9.35 1.35
CA GLU A 230 -8.95 8.94 2.48
C GLU A 230 -8.18 8.02 3.44
N PHE A 231 -7.38 7.11 2.88
CA PHE A 231 -6.67 6.11 3.67
C PHE A 231 -5.16 6.16 3.47
N TYR A 232 -4.45 5.75 4.51
CA TYR A 232 -3.04 5.42 4.47
C TYR A 232 -2.85 3.91 4.69
N TYR A 233 -2.29 3.22 3.71
CA TYR A 233 -1.99 1.80 3.75
C TYR A 233 -0.51 1.62 4.08
N MET A 234 -0.19 1.21 5.32
CA MET A 234 1.22 1.07 5.74
C MET A 234 1.87 -0.26 5.26
N GLY A 235 1.49 -0.75 4.09
CA GLY A 235 1.89 -2.05 3.54
C GLY A 235 1.40 -3.26 4.35
N PHE A 236 1.95 -4.43 4.03
CA PHE A 236 1.57 -5.72 4.61
C PHE A 236 1.56 -5.72 6.14
N TYR A 237 0.63 -6.48 6.71
CA TYR A 237 0.50 -6.70 8.14
C TYR A 237 0.37 -8.19 8.40
N ILE A 238 1.29 -8.72 9.21
CA ILE A 238 1.25 -10.10 9.68
C ILE A 238 1.19 -10.02 11.20
N HIS A 239 0.04 -10.41 11.77
CA HIS A 239 -0.26 -10.22 13.19
C HIS A 239 0.78 -10.85 14.13
N ASN A 240 1.28 -12.03 13.75
CA ASN A 240 2.26 -12.80 14.51
C ASN A 240 3.72 -12.45 14.17
N CYS A 241 3.97 -11.53 13.24
CA CYS A 241 5.33 -11.09 12.90
C CYS A 241 5.73 -9.90 13.78
N ILE A 242 6.72 -10.08 14.66
CA ILE A 242 7.22 -9.04 15.59
C ILE A 242 7.61 -7.76 14.83
N LYS A 243 8.27 -7.89 13.67
CA LYS A 243 8.70 -6.75 12.84
C LYS A 243 7.54 -5.97 12.21
N MET A 244 6.33 -6.54 12.16
CA MET A 244 5.16 -5.92 11.51
C MET A 244 4.01 -5.61 12.48
N ARG A 245 4.03 -6.20 13.68
CA ARG A 245 2.96 -6.05 14.69
C ARG A 245 2.71 -4.59 15.07
N TYR A 246 3.76 -3.76 15.06
CA TYR A 246 3.68 -2.32 15.37
C TYR A 246 2.74 -1.53 14.46
N LYS A 247 2.48 -1.99 13.21
CA LYS A 247 1.58 -1.29 12.28
C LYS A 247 0.14 -1.25 12.81
N GLY A 248 -0.25 -2.23 13.62
CA GLY A 248 -1.54 -2.26 14.33
C GLY A 248 -1.63 -1.29 15.51
N ASP A 249 -0.58 -0.54 15.82
CA ASP A 249 -0.58 0.44 16.92
C ASP A 249 -0.95 1.86 16.47
N TYR A 250 -0.99 2.14 15.16
CA TYR A 250 -1.50 3.39 14.61
C TYR A 250 -3.01 3.29 14.54
N LYS A 251 -3.78 4.04 15.34
CA LYS A 251 -5.24 3.86 15.43
C LYS A 251 -6.02 5.01 14.78
N PRO A 252 -7.25 4.78 14.28
CA PRO A 252 -7.94 3.48 14.17
C PRO A 252 -7.42 2.64 12.99
N GLN A 253 -7.56 1.32 13.03
CA GLN A 253 -7.23 0.46 11.89
C GLN A 253 -8.41 -0.42 11.60
N TYR A 254 -8.58 -0.76 10.33
CA TYR A 254 -9.59 -1.71 9.90
C TYR A 254 -8.90 -2.83 9.13
N VAL A 255 -9.38 -4.04 9.31
CA VAL A 255 -9.00 -5.24 8.56
C VAL A 255 -10.19 -5.73 7.77
N LEU A 256 -9.93 -6.16 6.54
CA LEU A 256 -10.96 -6.70 5.66
C LEU A 256 -11.31 -8.12 6.10
N ASP A 257 -12.59 -8.40 6.31
CA ASP A 257 -13.09 -9.76 6.54
C ASP A 257 -12.99 -10.54 5.22
N PRO A 258 -12.27 -11.67 5.18
CA PRO A 258 -12.11 -12.43 3.95
C PRO A 258 -13.36 -13.15 3.48
N GLU A 259 -14.39 -13.30 4.31
CA GLU A 259 -15.61 -14.01 3.90
C GLU A 259 -16.66 -13.06 3.32
N THR A 260 -16.71 -11.81 3.80
CA THR A 260 -17.74 -10.83 3.39
C THR A 260 -17.17 -9.61 2.65
N ASN A 261 -15.85 -9.40 2.68
CA ASN A 261 -15.20 -8.15 2.25
C ASN A 261 -15.67 -6.91 3.03
N GLU A 262 -16.14 -7.09 4.26
CA GLU A 262 -16.49 -5.98 5.15
C GLU A 262 -15.29 -5.54 6.00
N TRP A 263 -15.23 -4.25 6.33
CA TRP A 263 -14.13 -3.69 7.11
C TRP A 263 -14.43 -3.71 8.59
N ASN A 264 -13.66 -4.50 9.35
CA ASN A 264 -13.80 -4.63 10.80
C ASN A 264 -12.68 -3.87 11.53
N PRO A 265 -12.97 -3.18 12.65
CA PRO A 265 -11.93 -2.56 13.48
C PRO A 265 -10.89 -3.59 13.97
N LEU A 266 -9.59 -3.26 13.86
CA LEU A 266 -8.48 -4.08 14.37
C LEU A 266 -8.29 -3.90 15.89
N GLU A 267 -9.35 -4.19 16.64
CA GLU A 267 -9.39 -4.13 18.09
C GLU A 267 -10.48 -5.05 18.65
N GLY A 268 -10.58 -5.13 19.98
CA GLY A 268 -11.55 -5.98 20.66
C GLY A 268 -11.46 -7.45 20.24
N GLU A 269 -12.62 -8.05 20.00
CA GLU A 269 -12.80 -9.45 19.63
C GLU A 269 -11.89 -9.87 18.46
N LEU A 270 -11.83 -9.08 17.37
CA LEU A 270 -11.01 -9.43 16.21
C LEU A 270 -9.54 -9.61 16.60
N ARG A 271 -8.99 -8.68 17.39
CA ARG A 271 -7.60 -8.75 17.81
C ARG A 271 -7.34 -9.92 18.76
N GLU A 272 -8.27 -10.20 19.67
CA GLU A 272 -8.18 -11.33 20.60
C GLU A 272 -8.22 -12.69 19.88
N LEU A 273 -9.02 -12.79 18.82
CA LEU A 273 -9.04 -13.97 17.95
C LEU A 273 -7.72 -14.10 17.19
N MET A 274 -7.22 -13.03 16.58
CA MET A 274 -5.95 -13.07 15.84
C MET A 274 -4.75 -13.47 16.72
N ASP A 275 -4.79 -13.22 18.02
CA ASP A 275 -3.78 -13.69 18.98
C ASP A 275 -3.86 -15.23 19.23
N LYS A 276 -5.01 -15.86 18.97
CA LYS A 276 -5.28 -17.29 19.28
C LYS A 276 -5.31 -18.19 18.05
N GLN A 277 -5.70 -17.67 16.88
CA GLN A 277 -5.93 -18.45 15.66
C GLN A 277 -5.24 -17.82 14.44
N LYS A 278 -4.84 -18.68 13.49
CA LYS A 278 -4.14 -18.26 12.26
C LYS A 278 -5.07 -17.59 11.25
N TYR A 279 -6.30 -18.07 11.15
CA TYR A 279 -7.32 -17.56 10.24
C TYR A 279 -8.45 -16.95 11.07
N VAL A 280 -8.85 -15.73 10.74
CA VAL A 280 -9.90 -14.99 11.45
C VAL A 280 -10.82 -14.34 10.45
N SER A 281 -12.12 -14.55 10.63
CA SER A 281 -13.21 -13.87 9.96
C SER A 281 -14.32 -13.72 11.00
N LEU A 282 -14.70 -12.49 11.35
CA LEU A 282 -15.73 -12.29 12.38
C LEU A 282 -17.08 -12.82 11.89
N SER A 283 -17.39 -12.57 10.63
CA SER A 283 -18.60 -13.11 10.00
C SER A 283 -18.67 -14.63 10.11
N ARG A 284 -17.54 -15.33 9.95
CA ARG A 284 -17.45 -16.78 10.18
C ARG A 284 -17.62 -17.18 11.63
N GLU A 285 -16.95 -16.49 12.56
CA GLU A 285 -17.03 -16.82 13.99
C GLU A 285 -18.44 -16.66 14.55
N HIS A 286 -19.24 -15.78 13.94
CA HIS A 286 -20.63 -15.53 14.31
C HIS A 286 -21.64 -16.48 13.63
N ILE A 287 -21.19 -17.49 12.89
CA ILE A 287 -22.04 -18.57 12.36
C ILE A 287 -22.24 -19.65 13.43
N ASP A 288 -23.49 -19.89 13.83
CA ASP A 288 -23.86 -20.83 14.90
C ASP A 288 -23.62 -22.31 14.53
N LYS A 289 -23.80 -22.68 13.25
CA LYS A 289 -23.69 -24.07 12.79
C LYS A 289 -22.39 -24.31 12.05
N GLU A 290 -21.58 -25.26 12.51
CA GLU A 290 -20.30 -25.60 11.86
C GLU A 290 -20.45 -26.09 10.42
N GLU A 291 -21.56 -26.74 10.08
CA GLU A 291 -21.86 -27.19 8.71
C GLU A 291 -22.02 -26.04 7.71
N ASP A 292 -22.38 -24.85 8.20
CA ASP A 292 -22.58 -23.65 7.38
C ASP A 292 -21.25 -22.88 7.17
N LYS A 293 -20.16 -23.26 7.86
CA LYS A 293 -18.86 -22.62 7.70
C LYS A 293 -18.13 -23.18 6.47
N LYS A 294 -17.66 -22.30 5.58
CA LYS A 294 -16.88 -22.69 4.39
C LYS A 294 -15.64 -23.51 4.79
N SER A 295 -15.38 -24.63 4.13
CA SER A 295 -14.17 -25.44 4.37
C SER A 295 -13.03 -24.98 3.46
N TYR A 296 -11.87 -24.67 4.06
CA TYR A 296 -10.66 -24.28 3.32
C TYR A 296 -9.69 -25.45 3.31
N LEU A 297 -9.37 -25.94 2.11
CA LEU A 297 -8.77 -27.27 1.94
C LEU A 297 -7.26 -27.34 2.24
N LEU A 298 -6.53 -26.21 2.27
CA LEU A 298 -5.07 -26.20 2.42
C LEU A 298 -4.60 -25.02 3.28
N GLU A 299 -3.62 -25.25 4.15
CA GLU A 299 -3.17 -24.29 5.15
C GLU A 299 -2.04 -23.36 4.65
N THR A 300 -1.32 -23.77 3.60
CA THR A 300 -0.16 -23.02 3.10
C THR A 300 -0.17 -22.82 1.59
N SER A 301 0.41 -21.70 1.13
CA SER A 301 0.60 -21.41 -0.30
C SER A 301 1.45 -22.48 -1.02
N VAL A 302 2.36 -23.13 -0.29
CA VAL A 302 3.21 -24.21 -0.83
C VAL A 302 2.38 -25.47 -1.11
N GLU A 303 1.47 -25.83 -0.20
CA GLU A 303 0.55 -26.96 -0.42
C GLU A 303 -0.41 -26.68 -1.56
N VAL A 304 -0.93 -25.44 -1.62
CA VAL A 304 -1.78 -24.97 -2.73
C VAL A 304 -1.08 -25.15 -4.06
N PHE A 305 0.14 -24.63 -4.18
CA PHE A 305 0.94 -24.77 -5.39
C PHE A 305 1.22 -26.24 -5.75
N LYS A 306 1.59 -27.07 -4.77
CA LYS A 306 1.87 -28.50 -4.98
C LYS A 306 0.63 -29.31 -5.36
N SER A 307 -0.54 -28.94 -4.86
CA SER A 307 -1.79 -29.67 -5.08
C SER A 307 -2.20 -29.69 -6.55
N LYS A 308 -1.79 -28.67 -7.32
CA LYS A 308 -2.24 -28.41 -8.70
C LYS A 308 -3.78 -28.38 -8.83
N LYS A 309 -4.49 -28.19 -7.71
CA LYS A 309 -5.93 -27.98 -7.71
C LYS A 309 -6.21 -26.57 -8.23
N THR A 310 -7.39 -26.43 -8.81
CA THR A 310 -7.91 -25.18 -9.34
C THR A 310 -8.27 -24.26 -8.18
N LEU A 311 -8.24 -22.95 -8.38
CA LEU A 311 -8.56 -21.98 -7.34
C LEU A 311 -10.00 -22.20 -6.84
N PHE A 312 -10.97 -22.44 -7.73
CA PHE A 312 -12.34 -22.76 -7.33
C PHE A 312 -12.42 -24.01 -6.44
N LYS A 313 -11.66 -25.07 -6.77
CA LYS A 313 -11.61 -26.29 -5.94
C LYS A 313 -10.90 -26.10 -4.62
N LEU A 314 -10.00 -25.13 -4.52
CA LEU A 314 -9.33 -24.80 -3.27
C LEU A 314 -10.21 -23.99 -2.33
N GLY A 315 -11.20 -23.28 -2.89
CA GLY A 315 -12.18 -22.50 -2.14
C GLY A 315 -11.54 -21.40 -1.31
N MET A 316 -10.42 -20.83 -1.75
CA MET A 316 -9.58 -19.97 -0.92
C MET A 316 -10.34 -18.73 -0.40
N PRO A 317 -10.07 -18.26 0.84
CA PRO A 317 -10.75 -17.10 1.40
C PRO A 317 -10.65 -15.85 0.53
N GLY A 318 -11.71 -15.03 0.49
CA GLY A 318 -11.77 -13.80 -0.29
C GLY A 318 -12.04 -13.98 -1.79
N MET A 319 -12.13 -15.21 -2.29
CA MET A 319 -12.52 -15.46 -3.67
C MET A 319 -14.03 -15.64 -3.82
N MET A 320 -14.52 -15.26 -5.01
CA MET A 320 -15.89 -15.53 -5.42
C MET A 320 -16.09 -17.00 -5.79
N SER A 321 -17.27 -17.56 -5.54
CA SER A 321 -17.68 -18.85 -6.10
C SER A 321 -17.97 -18.73 -7.60
N PRO A 322 -17.98 -19.85 -8.37
CA PRO A 322 -18.38 -19.82 -9.77
C PRO A 322 -19.74 -19.15 -10.00
N GLU A 323 -20.72 -19.43 -9.13
CA GLU A 323 -22.07 -18.86 -9.20
C GLU A 323 -22.06 -17.35 -8.95
N GLU A 324 -21.27 -16.88 -7.98
CA GLU A 324 -21.10 -15.46 -7.70
C GLU A 324 -20.43 -14.74 -8.89
N VAL A 325 -19.46 -15.37 -9.55
CA VAL A 325 -18.82 -14.84 -10.75
C VAL A 325 -19.84 -14.71 -11.88
N GLU A 326 -20.58 -15.77 -12.20
CA GLU A 326 -21.59 -15.74 -13.27
C GLU A 326 -22.71 -14.72 -12.99
N ALA A 327 -23.03 -14.47 -11.73
CA ALA A 327 -24.05 -13.49 -11.34
C ALA A 327 -23.57 -12.03 -11.40
N GLN A 328 -22.28 -11.76 -11.22
CA GLN A 328 -21.76 -10.41 -11.01
C GLN A 328 -20.76 -9.94 -12.08
N VAL A 329 -20.26 -10.84 -12.92
CA VAL A 329 -19.25 -10.54 -13.94
C VAL A 329 -19.74 -11.00 -15.30
N ASP A 330 -19.77 -10.08 -16.26
CA ASP A 330 -19.95 -10.43 -17.67
C ASP A 330 -18.65 -11.02 -18.22
N LEU A 331 -18.51 -12.34 -18.03
CA LEU A 331 -17.33 -13.07 -18.47
C LEU A 331 -17.11 -13.00 -19.98
N SER A 332 -18.15 -12.76 -20.79
CA SER A 332 -18.10 -12.70 -22.26
C SER A 332 -17.52 -11.38 -22.79
N ARG A 333 -17.53 -10.33 -21.95
CA ARG A 333 -16.98 -9.00 -22.24
C ARG A 333 -15.61 -8.75 -21.65
N MET A 334 -15.03 -9.75 -20.98
CA MET A 334 -13.68 -9.62 -20.46
C MET A 334 -12.68 -9.60 -21.61
N ARG A 335 -11.70 -8.69 -21.53
CA ARG A 335 -10.73 -8.50 -22.60
C ARG A 335 -9.50 -9.36 -22.39
N ILE A 336 -9.05 -10.01 -23.46
CA ILE A 336 -7.80 -10.79 -23.50
C ILE A 336 -6.84 -10.15 -24.50
N HIS A 337 -5.61 -9.90 -24.05
CA HIS A 337 -4.49 -9.49 -24.89
C HIS A 337 -3.64 -10.71 -25.29
N LEU A 338 -3.47 -10.90 -26.60
CA LEU A 338 -2.74 -12.01 -27.21
C LEU A 338 -1.46 -11.52 -27.88
N SER A 339 -0.57 -12.47 -28.18
CA SER A 339 0.63 -12.20 -28.99
C SER A 339 0.29 -11.46 -30.29
N LYS A 340 1.19 -10.59 -30.76
CA LYS A 340 1.03 -9.71 -31.95
C LYS A 340 0.10 -8.52 -31.74
N GLY A 341 -0.19 -8.15 -30.50
CA GLY A 341 -0.91 -6.92 -30.17
C GLY A 341 -2.42 -7.00 -30.39
N ILE A 342 -2.98 -8.20 -30.46
CA ILE A 342 -4.41 -8.42 -30.67
C ILE A 342 -5.10 -8.39 -29.29
N THR A 343 -6.14 -7.58 -29.17
CA THR A 343 -7.04 -7.60 -28.00
C THR A 343 -8.45 -7.93 -28.49
N VAL A 344 -9.07 -8.91 -27.86
CA VAL A 344 -10.43 -9.38 -28.18
C VAL A 344 -11.26 -9.51 -26.92
N ASP A 345 -12.58 -9.47 -27.08
CA ASP A 345 -13.49 -9.93 -26.04
C ASP A 345 -13.43 -11.47 -25.98
N THR A 346 -13.70 -12.04 -24.82
CA THR A 346 -13.68 -13.50 -24.62
C THR A 346 -14.70 -14.24 -25.49
N GLU A 347 -15.86 -13.63 -25.77
CA GLU A 347 -16.87 -14.20 -26.68
C GLU A 347 -16.37 -14.40 -28.12
N ASP A 348 -15.36 -13.64 -28.55
CA ASP A 348 -14.76 -13.78 -29.88
C ASP A 348 -13.88 -15.04 -30.02
N LEU A 349 -13.60 -15.73 -28.91
CA LEU A 349 -12.76 -16.93 -28.91
C LEU A 349 -13.60 -18.16 -29.26
N VAL A 350 -13.16 -18.90 -30.30
CA VAL A 350 -13.87 -20.10 -30.81
C VAL A 350 -14.20 -21.12 -29.71
N ALA A 351 -13.32 -21.26 -28.71
CA ALA A 351 -13.51 -22.23 -27.62
C ALA A 351 -14.37 -21.72 -26.45
N TRP A 352 -14.90 -20.48 -26.53
CA TRP A 352 -15.66 -19.83 -25.45
C TRP A 352 -16.97 -20.55 -25.13
N GLU A 353 -17.83 -20.72 -26.15
CA GLU A 353 -19.18 -21.30 -26.02
C GLU A 353 -19.16 -22.74 -25.49
N SER A 354 -18.12 -23.50 -25.84
CA SER A 354 -17.94 -24.89 -25.36
C SER A 354 -17.32 -25.00 -23.97
N GLY A 355 -16.95 -23.88 -23.35
CA GLY A 355 -16.22 -23.83 -22.08
C GLY A 355 -17.13 -23.92 -20.85
N ASP A 356 -16.63 -24.57 -19.81
CA ASP A 356 -17.24 -24.65 -18.47
C ASP A 356 -16.36 -23.86 -17.49
N ILE A 357 -16.99 -22.97 -16.70
CA ILE A 357 -16.32 -22.16 -15.67
C ILE A 357 -15.61 -23.03 -14.60
N THR A 358 -16.07 -24.27 -14.39
CA THR A 358 -15.48 -25.19 -13.43
C THR A 358 -14.36 -26.06 -14.02
N ASP A 359 -14.19 -26.08 -15.35
CA ASP A 359 -13.07 -26.76 -16.01
C ASP A 359 -11.86 -25.83 -16.14
N PRO A 360 -10.78 -26.05 -15.36
CA PRO A 360 -9.58 -25.20 -15.39
C PRO A 360 -8.81 -25.23 -16.71
N ARG A 361 -9.14 -26.16 -17.62
CA ARG A 361 -8.52 -26.26 -18.94
C ARG A 361 -9.31 -25.51 -20.00
N SER A 362 -10.54 -25.10 -19.69
CA SER A 362 -11.36 -24.29 -20.60
C SER A 362 -10.98 -22.82 -20.47
N ILE A 363 -11.15 -22.05 -21.56
CA ILE A 363 -10.93 -20.59 -21.52
C ILE A 363 -11.88 -19.95 -20.50
N ARG A 364 -13.13 -20.41 -20.46
CA ARG A 364 -14.14 -19.93 -19.52
C ARG A 364 -13.77 -20.18 -18.07
N GLY A 365 -13.14 -21.32 -17.77
CA GLY A 365 -12.63 -21.61 -16.43
C GLY A 365 -11.43 -20.74 -16.05
N ILE A 366 -10.47 -20.55 -16.96
CA ILE A 366 -9.32 -19.68 -16.71
C ILE A 366 -9.76 -18.21 -16.46
N VAL A 367 -10.66 -17.70 -17.29
CA VAL A 367 -11.22 -16.35 -17.16
C VAL A 367 -12.07 -16.23 -15.89
N GLY A 368 -12.89 -17.25 -15.59
CA GLY A 368 -13.70 -17.30 -14.38
C GLY A 368 -12.86 -17.29 -13.10
N GLU A 369 -11.79 -18.08 -13.03
CA GLU A 369 -10.88 -18.07 -11.89
C GLU A 369 -10.19 -16.72 -11.71
N PHE A 370 -9.78 -16.09 -12.82
CA PHE A 370 -9.23 -14.74 -12.76
C PHE A 370 -10.27 -13.72 -12.26
N ALA A 371 -11.50 -13.77 -12.77
CA ALA A 371 -12.58 -12.89 -12.33
C ALA A 371 -12.90 -13.07 -10.85
N ALA A 372 -12.95 -14.31 -10.36
CA ALA A 372 -13.13 -14.62 -8.94
C ALA A 372 -12.00 -14.04 -8.08
N LEU A 373 -10.77 -14.11 -8.62
CA LEU A 373 -9.58 -13.64 -7.95
C LEU A 373 -9.53 -12.14 -7.82
N VAL A 374 -9.90 -11.38 -8.86
CA VAL A 374 -9.75 -9.92 -8.94
C VAL A 374 -11.04 -9.15 -8.62
N GLY A 375 -12.18 -9.85 -8.62
CA GLY A 375 -13.48 -9.30 -8.28
C GLY A 375 -14.11 -8.52 -9.45
N PRO A 376 -15.40 -8.18 -9.35
CA PRO A 376 -16.17 -7.69 -10.50
C PRO A 376 -15.65 -6.37 -11.08
N LYS A 377 -15.21 -5.44 -10.22
CA LYS A 377 -14.68 -4.14 -10.66
C LYS A 377 -13.43 -4.28 -11.53
N VAL A 378 -12.46 -5.07 -11.07
CA VAL A 378 -11.20 -5.27 -11.81
C VAL A 378 -11.44 -6.16 -13.03
N ALA A 379 -12.26 -7.19 -12.92
CA ALA A 379 -12.58 -8.09 -14.02
C ALA A 379 -13.22 -7.34 -15.21
N ALA A 380 -14.10 -6.36 -14.93
CA ALA A 380 -14.75 -5.56 -15.97
C ALA A 380 -13.82 -4.56 -16.67
N ALA A 381 -12.72 -4.15 -16.02
CA ALA A 381 -11.91 -3.02 -16.50
C ALA A 381 -10.50 -3.42 -16.94
N ALA A 382 -9.88 -4.42 -16.29
CA ALA A 382 -8.56 -4.92 -16.65
C ALA A 382 -8.59 -5.78 -17.92
N THR A 383 -7.44 -5.94 -18.56
CA THR A 383 -7.24 -6.85 -19.69
C THR A 383 -6.32 -7.97 -19.24
N MET A 384 -6.73 -9.23 -19.45
CA MET A 384 -5.91 -10.40 -19.15
C MET A 384 -4.82 -10.54 -20.20
N ASP A 385 -3.56 -10.54 -19.78
CA ASP A 385 -2.42 -10.57 -20.70
C ASP A 385 -1.82 -11.96 -20.84
N PHE A 386 -1.99 -12.54 -22.03
CA PHE A 386 -1.42 -13.82 -22.44
C PHE A 386 -0.35 -13.64 -23.52
N SER A 387 0.08 -12.41 -23.79
CA SER A 387 1.23 -12.18 -24.66
C SER A 387 2.48 -12.82 -24.03
N GLN A 388 3.11 -13.71 -24.80
CA GLN A 388 4.46 -14.14 -24.49
C GLN A 388 5.40 -13.13 -25.16
N ASP A 389 5.83 -12.14 -24.38
CA ASP A 389 7.00 -11.33 -24.71
C ASP A 389 8.29 -12.07 -24.37
#